data_AF-A0A9N9ET33-F1
#
_entry.id   AF-A0A9N9ET33-F1
#
_cell.length_a   1.000
_cell.length_b   1.000
_cell.length_c   1.000
_cell.angle_alpha   90.00
_cell.angle_beta   90.00
_cell.angle_gamma   90.00
#
_symmetry.space_group_name_H-M   'P 1'
#
loop_
_entity.id
_entity.type
_entity.pdbx_description
1 polymer ?
#
loop_
_entity_poly.entity_id
_entity_poly.type
_entity_poly.pdbx_seq_one_letter_code
_entity_poly.pdbx_strand_id
1 'polypeptide(L)'
;MSDAYPEYIEEFSIEIFDFNPIGPTAHIPLPETLPKRNNGIINIQNDDDWCFGWSVLGALHPVKVHPERNPHWLYGGFVEELNMNDIPVPVPVSTPVYKKFKENNPEIIKNKSIKAFYNHKCMQPNPYRIFWDLEMLTEKLNPEEKTKLTHTERLQMHKPCGYCYVVVRMDSSLNYEIISHDLYRGPDALERFVVKIEEELANIQEDLSAPAEIIMSPGDLKAYNEATECWICKGPFLKPAPEVIQKLEEAKHNLLEIKEWESCMEKEHSKKKEAQKKY
;
A
#
# COMPACT_ATOMS: atom_id res chain seq x y z
N MET A 1 17.10 39.75 -10.25
CA MET A 1 16.12 39.28 -9.26
C MET A 1 16.86 38.30 -8.38
N SER A 2 16.85 38.51 -7.07
CA SER A 2 17.56 37.68 -6.10
C SER A 2 16.80 36.36 -5.94
N ASP A 3 17.32 35.30 -6.54
CA ASP A 3 16.85 33.95 -6.26
C ASP A 3 17.31 33.61 -4.84
N ALA A 4 16.36 33.56 -3.91
CA ALA A 4 16.59 33.21 -2.53
C ALA A 4 16.83 31.69 -2.47
N TYR A 5 18.10 31.30 -2.55
CA TYR A 5 18.55 29.94 -2.26
C TYR A 5 18.42 29.69 -0.75
N PRO A 6 17.88 28.55 -0.30
CA PRO A 6 17.93 28.20 1.11
C PRO A 6 19.39 27.86 1.45
N GLU A 7 20.08 28.76 2.16
CA GLU A 7 21.47 28.58 2.63
C GLU A 7 21.62 27.44 3.66
N TYR A 8 20.51 26.93 4.20
CA TYR A 8 20.49 25.77 5.08
C TYR A 8 19.08 25.17 5.17
N ILE A 9 19.01 23.85 5.34
CA ILE A 9 17.77 23.13 5.66
C ILE A 9 17.67 23.08 7.19
N GLU A 10 16.66 23.73 7.77
CA GLU A 10 16.44 23.74 9.23
C GLU A 10 16.10 22.35 9.78
N GLU A 11 15.32 21.57 9.05
CA GLU A 11 14.87 20.26 9.47
C GLU A 11 14.56 19.36 8.27
N PHE A 12 15.13 18.16 8.26
CA PHE A 12 14.84 17.09 7.30
C PHE A 12 14.50 15.84 8.11
N SER A 13 13.24 15.41 8.08
CA SER A 13 12.76 14.27 8.85
C SER A 13 12.79 13.00 8.01
N ILE A 14 13.68 12.07 8.34
CA ILE A 14 13.65 10.69 7.83
C ILE A 14 13.19 9.79 8.97
N GLU A 15 11.99 9.22 8.84
CA GLU A 15 11.53 8.17 9.76
C GLU A 15 11.98 6.81 9.23
N ILE A 16 13.11 6.34 9.75
CA ILE A 16 13.61 4.98 9.50
C ILE A 16 13.05 4.09 10.60
N PHE A 17 12.17 3.17 10.23
CA PHE A 17 11.68 2.14 11.13
C PHE A 17 12.57 0.91 10.98
N ASP A 18 13.25 0.50 12.06
CA ASP A 18 13.80 -0.84 12.14
C ASP A 18 12.62 -1.83 12.12
N PHE A 19 12.39 -2.43 10.96
CA PHE A 19 11.44 -3.52 10.84
C PHE A 19 12.06 -4.78 11.43
N ASN A 20 12.00 -4.88 12.77
CA ASN A 20 12.08 -6.16 13.43
C ASN A 20 10.69 -6.78 13.35
N PRO A 21 10.46 -7.81 12.50
CA PRO A 21 9.18 -8.49 12.51
C PRO A 21 8.96 -9.02 13.91
N ILE A 22 7.94 -8.47 14.58
CA ILE A 22 7.53 -8.92 15.91
C ILE A 22 7.16 -10.39 15.75
N GLY A 23 7.99 -11.28 16.30
CA GLY A 23 7.70 -12.70 16.34
C GLY A 23 6.43 -12.92 17.16
N PRO A 24 5.60 -13.93 16.80
CA PRO A 24 4.46 -14.26 17.62
C PRO A 24 4.99 -14.87 18.92
N THR A 25 5.00 -14.09 19.99
CA THR A 25 5.47 -14.51 21.32
C THR A 25 4.45 -14.08 22.37
N ALA A 26 4.75 -14.32 23.65
CA ALA A 26 3.97 -13.84 24.79
C ALA A 26 3.82 -12.30 24.84
N HIS A 27 3.16 -11.77 25.87
CA HIS A 27 2.83 -10.35 25.98
C HIS A 27 4.00 -9.40 25.68
N ILE A 28 3.75 -8.48 24.75
CA ILE A 28 4.68 -7.40 24.38
C ILE A 28 4.13 -6.09 24.95
N PRO A 29 4.92 -5.33 25.71
CA PRO A 29 4.47 -4.06 26.26
C PRO A 29 4.18 -3.06 25.14
N LEU A 30 3.03 -2.39 25.21
CA LEU A 30 2.71 -1.29 24.30
C LEU A 30 3.74 -0.15 24.44
N PRO A 31 4.20 0.46 23.34
CA PRO A 31 4.99 1.69 23.35
C PRO A 31 4.36 2.77 24.24
N GLU A 32 5.18 3.55 24.93
CA GLU A 32 4.72 4.59 25.86
C GLU A 32 3.90 5.69 25.18
N THR A 33 4.11 5.89 23.88
CA THR A 33 3.40 6.86 23.04
C THR A 33 1.96 6.47 22.74
N LEU A 34 1.58 5.19 22.89
CA LEU A 34 0.21 4.75 22.63
C LEU A 34 -0.70 5.07 23.84
N PRO A 35 -1.87 5.68 23.60
CA PRO A 35 -2.76 6.12 24.67
C PRO A 35 -3.36 4.92 25.42
N LYS A 36 -2.81 4.62 26.60
CA LYS A 36 -3.32 3.57 27.52
C LYS A 36 -4.69 3.90 28.12
N ARG A 37 -5.10 5.17 28.12
CA ARG A 37 -6.25 5.69 28.89
C ARG A 37 -7.59 5.73 28.14
N ASN A 38 -7.62 5.51 26.82
CA ASN A 38 -8.82 5.72 25.98
C ASN A 38 -9.51 4.44 25.47
N ASN A 39 -9.32 3.28 26.11
CA ASN A 39 -10.08 2.04 25.88
C ASN A 39 -10.08 1.47 24.44
N GLY A 40 -9.27 1.99 23.52
CA GLY A 40 -9.25 1.53 22.12
C GLY A 40 -8.48 0.23 21.89
N ILE A 41 -7.55 -0.11 22.80
CA ILE A 41 -6.63 -1.24 22.67
C ILE A 41 -6.61 -1.99 24.00
N ILE A 42 -6.91 -3.28 23.96
CA ILE A 42 -6.73 -4.20 25.10
C ILE A 42 -5.48 -5.03 24.81
N ASN A 43 -4.41 -4.79 25.57
CA ASN A 43 -3.17 -5.54 25.46
C ASN A 43 -3.13 -6.64 26.51
N ILE A 44 -3.63 -7.83 26.18
CA ILE A 44 -3.76 -8.95 27.10
C ILE A 44 -2.37 -9.41 27.57
N GLN A 45 -2.18 -9.52 28.88
CA GLN A 45 -0.93 -9.88 29.53
C GLN A 45 -0.87 -11.41 29.73
N ASN A 46 -0.43 -12.11 28.68
CA ASN A 46 -0.21 -13.55 28.70
C ASN A 46 1.29 -13.88 28.86
N ASP A 47 1.59 -15.02 29.49
CA ASP A 47 2.94 -15.56 29.73
C ASP A 47 3.22 -16.85 28.92
N ASP A 48 2.33 -17.19 27.99
CA ASP A 48 2.38 -18.35 27.10
C ASP A 48 2.44 -17.95 25.61
N ASP A 49 2.51 -18.94 24.72
CA ASP A 49 2.50 -18.72 23.27
C ASP A 49 1.08 -18.59 22.68
N TRP A 50 0.05 -18.48 23.53
CA TRP A 50 -1.36 -18.52 23.12
C TRP A 50 -1.97 -17.12 22.92
N CYS A 51 -1.13 -16.11 22.69
CA CYS A 51 -1.49 -14.70 22.55
C CYS A 51 -2.61 -14.45 21.51
N PHE A 52 -2.56 -15.15 20.38
CA PHE A 52 -3.60 -15.09 19.35
C PHE A 52 -4.95 -15.61 19.87
N GLY A 53 -4.96 -16.77 20.53
CA GLY A 53 -6.18 -17.36 21.07
C GLY A 53 -6.81 -16.49 22.16
N TRP A 54 -5.99 -15.98 23.09
CA TRP A 54 -6.45 -15.05 24.12
C TRP A 54 -7.03 -13.76 23.53
N SER A 55 -6.42 -13.23 22.46
CA SER A 55 -6.94 -12.04 21.77
C SER A 55 -8.31 -12.29 21.13
N VAL A 56 -8.51 -13.47 20.53
CA VAL A 56 -9.82 -13.85 19.96
C VAL A 56 -10.87 -14.01 21.07
N LEU A 57 -10.54 -14.70 22.16
CA LEU A 57 -11.46 -14.89 23.28
C LEU A 57 -11.79 -13.57 23.98
N GLY A 58 -10.81 -12.69 24.21
CA GLY A 58 -11.05 -11.36 24.80
C GLY A 58 -11.97 -10.49 23.93
N ALA A 59 -11.92 -10.65 22.61
CA ALA A 59 -12.87 -10.00 21.72
C ALA A 59 -14.27 -10.64 21.79
N LEU A 60 -14.37 -11.96 21.98
CA LEU A 60 -15.65 -12.68 22.05
C LEU A 60 -16.36 -12.48 23.39
N HIS A 61 -15.60 -12.37 24.46
CA HIS A 61 -16.06 -12.28 25.84
C HIS A 61 -15.53 -10.97 26.48
N PRO A 62 -16.02 -9.80 26.05
CA PRO A 62 -15.47 -8.52 26.51
C PRO A 62 -15.67 -8.32 28.02
N VAL A 63 -14.57 -8.13 28.74
CA VAL A 63 -14.54 -7.85 30.19
C VAL A 63 -14.42 -6.33 30.41
N LYS A 64 -15.25 -5.77 31.29
CA LYS A 64 -15.27 -4.31 31.55
C LYS A 64 -14.17 -3.83 32.50
N VAL A 65 -13.75 -4.70 33.42
CA VAL A 65 -12.83 -4.35 34.51
C VAL A 65 -11.56 -5.16 34.33
N HIS A 66 -10.45 -4.46 34.09
CA HIS A 66 -9.14 -5.06 33.90
C HIS A 66 -9.06 -6.18 32.84
N PRO A 67 -9.56 -5.97 31.61
CA PRO A 67 -9.56 -6.98 30.55
C PRO A 67 -8.15 -7.44 30.11
N GLU A 68 -7.12 -6.67 30.48
CA GLU A 68 -5.71 -6.95 30.18
C GLU A 68 -5.08 -8.02 31.07
N ARG A 69 -5.67 -8.36 32.21
CA ARG A 69 -5.04 -9.24 33.21
C ARG A 69 -5.00 -10.70 32.77
N ASN A 70 -4.38 -11.55 33.61
CA ASN A 70 -4.13 -12.96 33.37
C ASN A 70 -5.29 -13.64 32.59
N PRO A 71 -5.04 -14.05 31.34
CA PRO A 71 -6.11 -14.53 30.46
C PRO A 71 -6.62 -15.92 30.83
N HIS A 72 -5.82 -16.75 31.51
CA HIS A 72 -6.27 -18.05 31.99
C HIS A 72 -7.45 -17.90 32.96
N TRP A 73 -7.41 -16.89 33.82
CA TRP A 73 -8.52 -16.64 34.74
C TRP A 73 -9.72 -15.99 34.04
N LEU A 74 -9.48 -15.00 33.17
CA LEU A 74 -10.56 -14.25 32.52
C LEU A 74 -11.28 -15.05 31.43
N TYR A 75 -10.54 -15.85 30.67
CA TYR A 75 -11.00 -16.47 29.44
C TYR A 75 -10.82 -17.99 29.41
N GLY A 76 -10.17 -18.60 30.41
CA GLY A 76 -9.88 -20.04 30.45
C GLY A 76 -11.11 -20.92 30.31
N GLY A 77 -12.26 -20.48 30.85
CA GLY A 77 -13.54 -21.19 30.72
C GLY A 77 -14.10 -21.23 29.29
N PHE A 78 -13.57 -20.44 28.37
CA PHE A 78 -14.02 -20.33 26.97
C PHE A 78 -13.02 -20.93 25.98
N VAL A 79 -11.91 -21.53 26.44
CA VAL A 79 -10.88 -22.09 25.57
C VAL A 79 -11.44 -23.14 24.62
N GLU A 80 -12.39 -23.95 25.08
CA GLU A 80 -13.07 -24.98 24.28
C GLU A 80 -13.98 -24.42 23.18
N GLU A 81 -14.34 -23.14 23.25
CA GLU A 81 -15.11 -22.47 22.18
C GLU A 81 -14.25 -22.16 20.95
N LEU A 82 -12.92 -22.20 21.09
CA LEU A 82 -11.97 -21.86 20.04
C LEU A 82 -11.27 -23.12 19.51
N ASN A 83 -11.59 -23.51 18.28
CA ASN A 83 -10.97 -24.66 17.65
C ASN A 83 -9.59 -24.29 17.05
N MET A 84 -8.54 -24.56 17.83
CA MET A 84 -7.14 -24.35 17.44
C MET A 84 -6.45 -25.59 16.86
N ASN A 85 -7.22 -26.62 16.46
CA ASN A 85 -6.64 -27.87 15.97
C ASN A 85 -5.80 -27.67 14.71
N ASP A 86 -4.60 -28.26 14.71
CA ASP A 86 -3.60 -28.16 13.66
C ASP A 86 -3.19 -26.71 13.30
N ILE A 87 -3.36 -25.77 14.23
CA ILE A 87 -2.84 -24.42 14.13
C ILE A 87 -1.54 -24.37 14.93
N PRO A 88 -0.40 -24.01 14.32
CA PRO A 88 0.84 -23.88 15.05
C PRO A 88 0.71 -22.78 16.12
N VAL A 89 1.26 -23.06 17.30
CA VAL A 89 1.35 -22.13 18.43
C VAL A 89 2.83 -21.96 18.75
N PRO A 90 3.38 -20.73 18.76
CA PRO A 90 2.69 -19.46 18.54
C PRO A 90 2.23 -19.28 17.08
N VAL A 91 1.09 -18.60 16.89
CA VAL A 91 0.44 -18.48 15.57
C VAL A 91 1.26 -17.56 14.66
N PRO A 92 1.86 -18.06 13.56
CA PRO A 92 2.63 -17.24 12.64
C PRO A 92 1.73 -16.32 11.83
N VAL A 93 2.26 -15.17 11.46
CA VAL A 93 1.61 -14.24 10.51
C VAL A 93 1.69 -14.84 9.11
N SER A 94 0.74 -15.72 8.79
CA SER A 94 0.74 -16.52 7.56
C SER A 94 -0.68 -16.75 7.04
N THR A 95 -0.92 -16.40 5.77
CA THR A 95 -2.24 -16.52 5.13
C THR A 95 -2.79 -17.95 5.15
N PRO A 96 -2.02 -19.02 4.85
CA PRO A 96 -2.48 -20.40 5.00
C PRO A 96 -2.97 -20.75 6.41
N VAL A 97 -2.25 -20.31 7.45
CA VAL A 97 -2.62 -20.58 8.85
C VAL A 97 -3.90 -19.85 9.21
N TYR A 98 -4.03 -18.59 8.79
CA TYR A 98 -5.26 -17.83 9.00
C TYR A 98 -6.46 -18.45 8.27
N LYS A 99 -6.30 -18.92 7.03
CA LYS A 99 -7.36 -19.60 6.29
C LYS A 99 -7.84 -20.86 7.04
N LYS A 100 -6.91 -21.66 7.55
CA LYS A 100 -7.21 -22.85 8.35
C LYS A 100 -7.95 -22.50 9.64
N PHE A 101 -7.52 -21.44 10.34
CA PHE A 101 -8.24 -20.93 11.50
C PHE A 101 -9.70 -20.58 11.17
N LYS A 102 -9.95 -19.96 10.01
CA LYS A 102 -11.31 -19.65 9.56
C LYS A 102 -12.16 -20.88 9.30
N GLU A 103 -11.57 -21.88 8.66
CA GLU A 103 -12.23 -23.16 8.36
C GLU A 103 -12.59 -23.92 9.63
N ASN A 104 -11.72 -23.87 10.65
CA ASN A 104 -11.98 -24.48 11.96
C ASN A 104 -13.05 -23.75 12.78
N ASN A 105 -13.25 -22.45 12.56
CA ASN A 105 -14.09 -21.57 13.38
C ASN A 105 -15.09 -20.74 12.55
N PRO A 106 -15.98 -21.38 11.74
CA PRO A 106 -16.84 -20.66 10.81
C PRO A 106 -17.87 -19.75 11.50
N GLU A 107 -18.34 -20.11 12.70
CA GLU A 107 -19.37 -19.34 13.44
C GLU A 107 -18.81 -18.07 14.09
N ILE A 108 -17.52 -18.04 14.42
CA ILE A 108 -16.84 -16.85 14.98
C ILE A 108 -16.76 -15.73 13.93
N ILE A 109 -16.66 -16.09 12.65
CA ILE A 109 -16.42 -15.15 11.54
C ILE A 109 -17.72 -14.56 11.00
N LYS A 110 -18.82 -15.31 11.04
CA LYS A 110 -20.14 -14.83 10.60
C LYS A 110 -20.66 -13.67 11.47
N ASN A 111 -20.26 -13.59 12.73
CA ASN A 111 -20.84 -12.69 13.73
C ASN A 111 -20.02 -11.41 14.04
N LYS A 112 -18.93 -11.13 13.32
CA LYS A 112 -18.12 -9.91 13.58
C LYS A 112 -17.75 -9.15 12.33
N SER A 113 -17.78 -7.82 12.45
CA SER A 113 -17.32 -6.86 11.45
C SER A 113 -15.84 -7.06 11.15
N ILE A 114 -15.54 -7.71 10.03
CA ILE A 114 -14.18 -7.85 9.50
C ILE A 114 -13.67 -6.44 9.16
N LYS A 115 -12.63 -5.98 9.86
CA LYS A 115 -11.86 -4.82 9.41
C LYS A 115 -10.97 -5.28 8.26
N ALA A 116 -11.32 -4.88 7.04
CA ALA A 116 -10.51 -5.13 5.85
C ALA A 116 -9.54 -3.95 5.63
N PHE A 117 -8.45 -4.19 4.90
CA PHE A 117 -7.63 -3.09 4.39
C PHE A 117 -8.45 -2.30 3.36
N TYR A 118 -8.94 -1.12 3.76
CA TYR A 118 -9.75 -0.26 2.89
C TYR A 118 -8.91 0.49 1.84
N ASN A 119 -7.59 0.53 2.00
CA ASN A 119 -6.71 1.30 1.14
C ASN A 119 -6.29 0.49 -0.11
N HIS A 120 -7.29 0.01 -0.84
CA HIS A 120 -7.13 -0.85 -2.02
C HIS A 120 -6.23 -0.24 -3.11
N LYS A 121 -6.14 1.10 -3.16
CA LYS A 121 -5.23 1.85 -4.05
C LYS A 121 -3.74 1.56 -3.79
N CYS A 122 -3.38 1.17 -2.56
CA CYS A 122 -2.02 0.81 -2.19
C CYS A 122 -1.66 -0.65 -2.52
N MET A 123 -2.57 -1.40 -3.15
CA MET A 123 -2.28 -2.74 -3.66
C MET A 123 -1.75 -2.75 -5.10
N GLN A 124 -1.76 -1.62 -5.80
CA GLN A 124 -1.10 -1.52 -7.09
C GLN A 124 0.42 -1.44 -6.87
N PRO A 125 1.21 -2.35 -7.45
CA PRO A 125 2.66 -2.25 -7.37
C PRO A 125 3.11 -0.96 -8.07
N ASN A 126 3.94 -0.16 -7.39
CA ASN A 126 4.56 1.01 -8.00
C ASN A 126 5.60 0.53 -9.04
N PRO A 127 5.48 0.91 -10.32
CA PRO A 127 6.41 0.48 -11.36
C PRO A 127 7.82 1.02 -11.15
N TYR A 128 8.02 2.13 -10.45
CA TYR A 128 9.34 2.69 -10.21
C TYR A 128 9.77 2.55 -8.75
N ARG A 129 11.03 2.19 -8.52
CA ARG A 129 11.69 2.22 -7.21
C ARG A 129 13.06 2.86 -7.32
N ILE A 130 13.34 3.76 -6.38
CA ILE A 130 14.65 4.41 -6.28
C ILE A 130 15.33 3.86 -5.04
N PHE A 131 16.45 3.17 -5.24
CA PHE A 131 17.37 2.80 -4.17
C PHE A 131 18.44 3.86 -4.09
N TRP A 132 18.70 4.38 -2.90
CA TRP A 132 19.71 5.41 -2.72
C TRP A 132 20.43 5.23 -1.41
N ASP A 133 21.65 5.75 -1.36
CA ASP A 133 22.50 5.79 -0.18
C ASP A 133 23.26 7.12 -0.15
N LEU A 134 23.48 7.65 1.06
CA LEU A 134 24.22 8.88 1.30
C LEU A 134 25.43 8.61 2.17
N GLU A 135 26.58 9.05 1.69
CA GLU A 135 27.83 9.00 2.43
C GLU A 135 28.03 10.31 3.20
N MET A 136 28.40 10.18 4.47
CA MET A 136 28.47 11.29 5.42
C MET A 136 29.82 11.31 6.12
N LEU A 137 30.54 12.43 6.07
CA LEU A 137 31.70 12.67 6.91
C LEU A 137 31.28 13.13 8.29
N THR A 138 31.97 12.63 9.30
CA THR A 138 31.69 12.99 10.70
C THR A 138 32.70 14.03 11.16
N GLU A 139 32.24 15.26 11.37
CA GLU A 139 33.06 16.36 11.86
C GLU A 139 32.76 16.62 13.35
N LYS A 140 33.80 16.97 14.12
CA LYS A 140 33.63 17.32 15.54
C LYS A 140 33.01 18.71 15.65
N LEU A 141 31.98 18.83 16.47
CA LEU A 141 31.33 20.12 16.74
C LEU A 141 32.23 21.05 17.58
N ASN A 142 32.14 22.34 17.30
CA ASN A 142 32.83 23.36 18.08
C ASN A 142 32.20 23.50 19.48
N PRO A 143 32.96 23.89 20.52
CA PRO A 143 32.46 23.99 21.90
C PRO A 143 31.22 24.90 22.05
N GLU A 144 31.11 25.96 21.25
CA GLU A 144 29.97 26.90 21.26
C GLU A 144 28.67 26.28 20.73
N GLU A 145 28.76 25.36 19.76
CA GLU A 145 27.60 24.68 19.16
C GLU A 145 27.06 23.56 20.05
N LYS A 146 27.93 22.96 20.87
CA LYS A 146 27.55 21.96 21.87
C LYS A 146 26.62 22.51 22.94
N THR A 147 26.80 23.78 23.30
CA THR A 147 26.07 24.45 24.40
C THR A 147 24.64 24.90 24.06
N LYS A 148 24.15 24.68 22.83
CA LYS A 148 22.82 25.16 22.40
C LYS A 148 21.63 24.38 22.99
N LEU A 149 21.84 23.23 23.62
CA LEU A 149 20.78 22.39 24.18
C LEU A 149 21.00 22.13 25.67
N THR A 150 19.92 22.25 26.46
CA THR A 150 19.99 22.18 27.94
C THR A 150 20.06 20.76 28.51
N HIS A 151 19.63 19.74 27.74
CA HIS A 151 19.54 18.35 28.20
C HIS A 151 20.23 17.31 27.30
N THR A 152 20.70 17.70 26.12
CA THR A 152 21.28 16.78 25.12
C THR A 152 22.58 17.36 24.57
N GLU A 153 23.70 16.64 24.66
CA GLU A 153 24.96 17.04 24.04
C GLU A 153 25.06 16.48 22.61
N ARG A 154 25.15 17.35 21.59
CA ARG A 154 25.53 16.91 20.24
C ARG A 154 27.05 16.71 20.19
N LEU A 155 27.49 15.49 19.89
CA LEU A 155 28.91 15.13 19.83
C LEU A 155 29.56 15.42 18.47
N GLN A 156 28.80 15.21 17.40
CA GLN A 156 29.30 15.18 16.03
C GLN A 156 28.28 15.78 15.06
N MET A 157 28.79 16.36 13.97
CA MET A 157 28.02 16.86 12.84
C MET A 157 28.25 15.94 11.65
N HIS A 158 27.18 15.50 11.00
CA HIS A 158 27.25 14.71 9.78
C HIS A 158 27.16 15.65 8.59
N LYS A 159 28.22 15.66 7.77
CA LYS A 159 28.30 16.44 6.54
C LYS A 159 28.21 15.50 5.34
N PRO A 160 27.18 15.62 4.50
CA PRO A 160 27.09 14.84 3.26
C PRO A 160 28.33 15.03 2.40
N CYS A 161 28.93 13.94 1.95
CA CYS A 161 30.12 13.96 1.09
C CYS A 161 29.96 13.15 -0.20
N GLY A 162 28.88 12.39 -0.34
CA GLY A 162 28.57 11.68 -1.55
C GLY A 162 27.20 11.01 -1.51
N TYR A 163 26.75 10.56 -2.67
CA TYR A 163 25.53 9.79 -2.82
C TYR A 163 25.69 8.76 -3.94
N CYS A 164 24.87 7.73 -3.86
CA CYS A 164 24.61 6.80 -4.96
C CYS A 164 23.11 6.59 -5.04
N TYR A 165 22.53 6.65 -6.24
CA TYR A 165 21.18 6.15 -6.44
C TYR A 165 21.06 5.30 -7.70
N VAL A 166 20.08 4.41 -7.69
CA VAL A 166 19.69 3.55 -8.79
C VAL A 166 18.17 3.57 -8.90
N VAL A 167 17.68 3.95 -10.08
CA VAL A 167 16.27 3.93 -10.45
C VAL A 167 15.98 2.63 -11.20
N VAL A 168 15.06 1.85 -10.64
CA VAL A 168 14.64 0.56 -11.18
C VAL A 168 13.18 0.66 -11.59
N ARG A 169 12.88 0.33 -12.85
CA ARG A 169 11.52 0.09 -13.34
C ARG A 169 11.19 -1.38 -13.27
N MET A 170 9.96 -1.70 -12.88
CA MET A 170 9.40 -3.03 -12.80
C MET A 170 8.12 -3.08 -13.61
N ASP A 171 8.21 -3.72 -14.78
CA ASP A 171 7.06 -3.93 -15.67
C ASP A 171 6.28 -5.19 -15.27
N SER A 172 6.92 -6.13 -14.57
CA SER A 172 6.27 -7.30 -13.98
C SER A 172 7.02 -7.79 -12.74
N SER A 173 6.44 -8.74 -12.01
CA SER A 173 7.06 -9.33 -10.82
C SER A 173 8.40 -10.02 -11.04
N LEU A 174 8.81 -10.26 -12.30
CA LEU A 174 10.04 -10.96 -12.66
C LEU A 174 10.94 -10.19 -13.64
N ASN A 175 10.48 -9.06 -14.18
CA ASN A 175 11.24 -8.24 -15.11
C ASN A 175 11.49 -6.87 -14.48
N TYR A 176 12.75 -6.55 -14.23
CA TYR A 176 13.19 -5.24 -13.78
C TYR A 176 14.25 -4.69 -14.74
N GLU A 177 14.25 -3.39 -14.93
CA GLU A 177 15.23 -2.66 -15.74
C GLU A 177 15.81 -1.52 -14.92
N ILE A 178 17.13 -1.36 -14.95
CA ILE A 178 17.81 -0.20 -14.37
C ILE A 178 17.78 0.91 -15.41
N ILE A 179 17.02 1.97 -15.13
CA ILE A 179 16.79 3.05 -16.10
C ILE A 179 17.75 4.20 -15.90
N SER A 180 18.08 4.51 -14.64
CA SER A 180 19.00 5.58 -14.31
C SER A 180 19.79 5.21 -13.07
N HIS A 181 21.00 5.76 -12.98
CA HIS A 181 21.81 5.70 -11.79
C HIS A 181 22.78 6.88 -11.81
N ASP A 182 23.16 7.35 -10.63
CA ASP A 182 24.18 8.37 -10.48
C ASP A 182 25.00 8.10 -9.23
N LEU A 183 26.28 8.40 -9.33
CA LEU A 183 27.24 8.26 -8.24
C LEU A 183 28.04 9.57 -8.17
N TYR A 184 27.92 10.24 -7.03
CA TYR A 184 28.59 11.52 -6.83
C TYR A 184 29.34 11.56 -5.51
N ARG A 185 30.47 12.27 -5.51
CA ARG A 185 31.26 12.60 -4.32
C ARG A 185 31.70 14.05 -4.40
N GLY A 186 31.33 14.84 -3.42
CA GLY A 186 31.58 16.26 -3.40
C GLY A 186 31.02 16.94 -2.15
N PRO A 187 31.42 18.19 -1.87
CA PRO A 187 30.95 18.95 -0.72
C PRO A 187 29.48 19.40 -0.84
N ASP A 188 28.95 19.43 -2.08
CA ASP A 188 27.59 19.78 -2.49
C ASP A 188 26.73 18.53 -2.78
N ALA A 189 27.06 17.40 -2.12
CA ALA A 189 26.43 16.12 -2.41
C ALA A 189 24.92 16.12 -2.19
N LEU A 190 24.45 16.79 -1.14
CA LEU A 190 23.02 16.80 -0.82
C LEU A 190 22.23 17.65 -1.81
N GLU A 191 22.75 18.81 -2.18
CA GLU A 191 22.12 19.73 -3.13
C GLU A 191 22.00 19.06 -4.51
N ARG A 192 23.08 18.44 -4.98
CA ARG A 192 23.05 17.68 -6.24
C ARG A 192 22.11 16.49 -6.17
N PHE A 193 22.07 15.76 -5.06
CA PHE A 193 21.17 14.63 -4.89
C PHE A 193 19.71 15.06 -5.04
N VAL A 194 19.29 16.15 -4.39
CA VAL A 194 17.91 16.66 -4.48
C VAL A 194 17.58 17.04 -5.91
N VAL A 195 18.44 17.82 -6.58
CA VAL A 195 18.22 18.22 -7.98
C VAL A 195 18.09 16.99 -8.89
N LYS A 196 18.94 15.98 -8.70
CA LYS A 196 18.88 14.75 -9.49
C LYS A 196 17.60 13.97 -9.26
N ILE A 197 17.17 13.81 -8.00
CA ILE A 197 15.90 13.13 -7.70
C ILE A 197 14.70 13.88 -8.28
N GLU A 198 14.71 15.22 -8.29
CA GLU A 198 13.65 16.02 -8.95
C GLU A 198 13.64 15.80 -10.48
N GLU A 199 14.80 15.73 -11.13
CA GLU A 199 14.92 15.38 -12.55
C GLU A 199 14.37 13.97 -12.82
N GLU A 200 14.73 12.97 -12.00
CA GLU A 200 14.21 11.61 -12.13
C GLU A 200 12.68 11.56 -11.92
N LEU A 201 12.16 12.32 -10.96
CA LEU A 201 10.71 12.40 -10.71
C LEU A 201 9.97 12.98 -11.92
N ALA A 202 10.52 14.00 -12.57
CA ALA A 202 9.94 14.56 -13.79
C ALA A 202 9.93 13.54 -14.94
N ASN A 203 11.04 12.82 -15.13
CA ASN A 203 11.14 11.76 -16.15
C ASN A 203 10.14 10.61 -15.90
N ILE A 204 10.00 10.18 -14.64
CA ILE A 204 9.06 9.14 -14.25
C ILE A 204 7.62 9.62 -14.48
N GLN A 205 7.30 10.87 -14.16
CA GLN A 205 5.97 11.43 -14.40
C GLN A 205 5.64 11.49 -15.89
N GLU A 206 6.62 11.85 -16.72
CA GLU A 206 6.46 11.86 -18.18
C GLU A 206 6.18 10.44 -18.71
N ASP A 207 6.97 9.43 -18.33
CA ASP A 207 6.73 8.03 -18.72
C ASP A 207 5.35 7.53 -18.26
N LEU A 208 4.99 7.79 -17.00
CA LEU A 208 3.69 7.37 -16.46
C LEU A 208 2.49 8.12 -17.05
N SER A 209 2.71 9.30 -17.64
CA SER A 209 1.66 10.05 -18.32
C SER A 209 1.34 9.51 -19.72
N ALA A 210 2.28 8.76 -20.32
CA ALA A 210 2.08 8.15 -21.63
C ALA A 210 1.05 7.01 -21.54
N PRO A 211 -0.03 7.03 -22.34
CA PRO A 211 -1.00 5.94 -22.35
C PRO A 211 -0.32 4.65 -22.82
N ALA A 212 -0.18 3.67 -21.92
CA ALA A 212 0.32 2.36 -22.29
C ALA A 212 -0.64 1.66 -23.24
N GLU A 213 -0.11 1.00 -24.27
CA GLU A 213 -0.93 0.14 -25.13
C GLU A 213 -1.48 -1.04 -24.32
N ILE A 214 -2.79 -1.26 -24.43
CA ILE A 214 -3.44 -2.39 -23.77
C ILE A 214 -3.09 -3.66 -24.56
N ILE A 215 -2.20 -4.48 -24.02
CA ILE A 215 -1.87 -5.79 -24.57
C ILE A 215 -2.96 -6.78 -24.11
N MET A 216 -4.00 -7.00 -24.91
CA MET A 216 -5.03 -8.01 -24.65
C MET A 216 -4.71 -9.33 -25.34
N SER A 217 -4.56 -10.42 -24.58
CA SER A 217 -4.60 -11.76 -25.12
C SER A 217 -6.05 -12.24 -25.35
N PRO A 218 -6.31 -13.21 -26.25
CA PRO A 218 -7.66 -13.75 -26.44
C PRO A 218 -8.28 -14.33 -25.15
N GLY A 219 -7.45 -14.77 -24.19
CA GLY A 219 -7.90 -15.27 -22.89
C GLY A 219 -8.37 -14.16 -21.94
N ASP A 220 -7.82 -12.94 -22.06
CA ASP A 220 -8.12 -11.84 -21.14
C ASP A 220 -9.56 -11.34 -21.30
N LEU A 221 -10.07 -11.33 -22.54
CA LEU A 221 -11.46 -10.97 -22.80
C LEU A 221 -12.42 -11.97 -22.16
N LYS A 222 -12.07 -13.26 -22.20
CA LYS A 222 -12.84 -14.32 -21.55
C LYS A 222 -12.79 -14.16 -20.03
N ALA A 223 -11.61 -13.98 -19.46
CA ALA A 223 -11.43 -13.76 -18.02
C ALA A 223 -12.17 -12.51 -17.53
N TYR A 224 -12.16 -11.42 -18.31
CA TYR A 224 -12.89 -10.20 -18.02
C TYR A 224 -14.42 -10.44 -18.01
N ASN A 225 -14.95 -11.13 -19.02
CA ASN A 225 -16.39 -11.43 -19.11
C ASN A 225 -16.87 -12.41 -18.02
N GLU A 226 -16.00 -13.32 -17.58
CA GLU A 226 -16.30 -14.31 -16.53
C GLU A 226 -16.04 -13.78 -15.11
N ALA A 227 -15.38 -12.62 -14.97
CA ALA A 227 -15.05 -12.05 -13.67
C ALA A 227 -16.33 -11.70 -12.89
N THR A 228 -16.49 -12.31 -11.72
CA THR A 228 -17.61 -12.06 -10.80
C THR A 228 -17.21 -11.20 -9.61
N GLU A 229 -15.93 -10.91 -9.47
CA GLU A 229 -15.33 -10.17 -8.36
C GLU A 229 -14.32 -9.13 -8.87
N CYS A 230 -14.23 -8.00 -8.16
CA CYS A 230 -13.27 -6.95 -8.45
C CYS A 230 -11.83 -7.45 -8.22
N TRP A 231 -10.98 -7.32 -9.24
CA TRP A 231 -9.56 -7.68 -9.15
C TRP A 231 -8.81 -6.96 -8.01
N ILE A 232 -9.21 -5.72 -7.67
CA ILE A 232 -8.54 -4.91 -6.65
C ILE A 232 -9.07 -5.23 -5.25
N CYS A 233 -10.37 -5.07 -4.99
CA CYS A 233 -10.93 -5.23 -3.65
C CYS A 233 -11.41 -6.66 -3.32
N LYS A 234 -11.42 -7.55 -4.31
CA LYS A 234 -11.95 -8.93 -4.21
C LYS A 234 -13.42 -9.01 -3.77
N GLY A 235 -14.15 -7.89 -3.82
CA GLY A 235 -15.58 -7.85 -3.58
C GLY A 235 -16.37 -8.28 -4.82
N PRO A 236 -17.58 -8.85 -4.66
CA PRO A 236 -18.41 -9.26 -5.79
C PRO A 236 -18.88 -8.05 -6.60
N PHE A 237 -18.93 -8.19 -7.92
CA PHE A 237 -19.65 -7.22 -8.74
C PHE A 237 -21.15 -7.35 -8.46
N LEU A 238 -21.81 -6.22 -8.21
CA LEU A 238 -23.26 -6.19 -8.10
C LEU A 238 -23.83 -6.62 -9.44
N LYS A 239 -24.57 -7.74 -9.48
CA LYS A 239 -25.35 -8.11 -10.66
C LYS A 239 -26.35 -6.98 -10.90
N PRO A 240 -26.33 -6.31 -12.07
CA PRO A 240 -27.30 -5.28 -12.35
C PRO A 240 -28.70 -5.89 -12.27
N ALA A 241 -29.67 -5.14 -11.76
CA ALA A 241 -31.07 -5.55 -11.82
C ALA A 241 -31.44 -5.87 -13.29
N PRO A 242 -32.33 -6.84 -13.55
CA PRO A 242 -32.70 -7.24 -14.92
C PRO A 242 -33.10 -6.07 -15.82
N GLU A 243 -33.75 -5.06 -15.24
CA GLU A 243 -34.17 -3.81 -15.89
C GLU A 243 -32.98 -2.96 -16.38
N VAL A 244 -31.86 -2.98 -15.65
CA VAL A 244 -30.63 -2.27 -16.04
C VAL A 244 -29.93 -3.00 -17.18
N ILE A 245 -29.94 -4.33 -17.17
CA ILE A 245 -29.38 -5.16 -18.25
C ILE A 245 -30.14 -4.88 -19.55
N GLN A 246 -31.47 -4.88 -19.50
CA GLN A 246 -32.33 -4.60 -20.65
C GLN A 246 -32.06 -3.21 -21.24
N LYS A 247 -31.97 -2.18 -20.39
CA LYS A 247 -31.60 -0.82 -20.82
C LYS A 247 -30.20 -0.74 -21.42
N LEU A 248 -29.25 -1.53 -20.91
CA LEU A 248 -27.88 -1.57 -21.44
C LEU A 248 -27.84 -2.26 -22.81
N GLU A 249 -28.64 -3.32 -23.01
CA GLU A 249 -28.78 -4.00 -24.30
C GLU A 249 -29.48 -3.11 -25.34
N GLU A 250 -30.56 -2.43 -24.97
CA GLU A 250 -31.22 -1.41 -25.80
C GLU A 250 -30.25 -0.28 -26.16
N ALA A 251 -29.49 0.24 -25.20
CA ALA A 251 -28.48 1.27 -25.45
C ALA A 251 -27.37 0.77 -26.40
N LYS A 252 -26.89 -0.47 -26.25
CA LYS A 252 -25.90 -1.07 -27.16
C LYS A 252 -26.47 -1.22 -28.58
N HIS A 253 -27.73 -1.65 -28.70
CA HIS A 253 -28.41 -1.77 -29.99
C HIS A 253 -28.55 -0.42 -30.68
N ASN A 254 -29.03 0.60 -29.96
CA ASN A 254 -29.17 1.97 -30.46
C ASN A 254 -27.81 2.55 -30.89
N LEU A 255 -26.73 2.24 -30.17
CA LEU A 255 -25.39 2.71 -30.51
C LEU A 255 -24.83 2.01 -31.75
N LEU A 256 -25.20 0.74 -31.97
CA LEU A 256 -24.91 0.02 -33.20
C LEU A 256 -25.67 0.62 -34.38
N GLU A 257 -26.97 0.88 -34.22
CA GLU A 257 -27.81 1.52 -35.23
C GLU A 257 -27.31 2.92 -35.58
N ILE A 258 -26.86 3.72 -34.61
CA ILE A 258 -26.26 5.04 -34.86
C ILE A 258 -24.98 4.90 -35.69
N LYS A 259 -24.08 3.97 -35.34
CA LYS A 259 -22.85 3.74 -36.10
C LYS A 259 -23.12 3.22 -37.52
N GLU A 260 -24.12 2.37 -37.69
CA GLU A 260 -24.58 1.89 -39.00
C GLU A 260 -25.22 3.01 -39.82
N TRP A 261 -26.03 3.87 -39.19
CA TRP A 261 -26.64 5.05 -39.80
C TRP A 261 -25.60 6.08 -40.24
N GLU A 262 -24.60 6.38 -39.40
CA GLU A 262 -23.47 7.25 -39.74
C GLU A 262 -22.68 6.70 -40.93
N SER A 263 -22.41 5.39 -40.96
CA SER A 263 -21.74 4.73 -42.09
C SER A 263 -22.58 4.76 -43.38
N CYS A 264 -23.90 4.65 -43.28
CA CYS A 264 -24.82 4.79 -44.41
C CYS A 264 -24.88 6.24 -44.91
N MET A 265 -24.92 7.22 -44.02
CA MET A 265 -24.93 8.65 -44.35
C MET A 265 -23.65 9.11 -45.05
N GLU A 266 -22.47 8.62 -44.64
CA GLU A 266 -21.22 8.90 -45.35
C GLU A 266 -21.22 8.39 -46.80
N LYS A 267 -21.81 7.21 -47.04
CA LYS A 267 -21.97 6.64 -48.38
C LYS A 267 -22.96 7.42 -49.26
N GLU A 268 -24.03 7.96 -48.67
CA GLU A 268 -25.00 8.79 -49.40
C GLU A 268 -24.49 10.22 -49.67
N HIS A 269 -23.75 10.82 -48.73
CA HIS A 269 -23.15 12.14 -48.92
C HIS A 269 -22.04 12.14 -50.00
N SER A 270 -21.34 11.02 -50.19
CA SER A 270 -20.41 10.83 -51.31
C SER A 270 -21.12 10.93 -52.66
N LYS A 271 -22.30 10.31 -52.80
CA LYS A 271 -23.11 10.34 -54.03
C LYS A 271 -23.73 11.72 -54.30
N LYS A 272 -24.15 12.45 -53.26
CA LYS A 272 -24.61 13.85 -53.37
C LYS A 272 -23.50 14.81 -53.79
N LYS A 273 -22.25 14.61 -53.33
CA LYS A 273 -21.07 15.38 -53.76
C LYS A 273 -20.69 15.12 -55.22
N GLU A 274 -20.89 13.91 -55.74
CA GLU A 274 -20.72 13.61 -57.17
C GLU A 274 -21.81 14.25 -58.05
N ALA A 275 -23.06 14.29 -57.58
CA ALA A 275 -24.17 14.94 -58.29
C ALA A 275 -24.05 16.48 -58.33
N GLN A 276 -23.51 17.11 -57.28
CA GLN A 276 -23.26 18.56 -57.22
C GLN A 276 -22.03 19.02 -58.02
N LYS A 277 -21.10 18.11 -58.38
CA LYS A 277 -19.97 18.40 -59.27
C LYS A 277 -20.33 18.35 -60.77
N LYS A 278 -21.58 18.03 -61.10
CA LYS A 278 -22.06 17.82 -62.48
C LYS A 278 -23.02 18.92 -62.97
N TYR A 279 -23.14 20.02 -62.22
CA TYR A 279 -23.81 21.26 -62.61
C TYR A 279 -22.81 22.41 -62.63
#